data_AF-A0AAJ2VVF4-F1
#
_entry.id   AF-A0AAJ2VVF4-F1
#
_cell.length_a   1.000
_cell.length_b   1.000
_cell.length_c   1.000
_cell.angle_alpha   90.00
_cell.angle_beta   90.00
_cell.angle_gamma   90.00
#
_symmetry.space_group_name_H-M   'P 1'
#
loop_
_entity.id
_entity.type
_entity.pdbx_description
1 polymer ?
#
loop_
_entity_poly.entity_id
_entity_poly.type
_entity_poly.pdbx_seq_one_letter_code
_entity_poly.pdbx_strand_id
1 'polypeptide(L)'
;MLKSERNKLIGVFVGVMGFVGLAVAGHFDKSNQADVDAVHLRYCEGVAVWQAEAARAIPEFERTGHDDWRGIAEEYCPGLRPAP
;
A
#
# COMPACT_ATOMS: atom_id res chain seq x y z
N MET A 1 13.30 -26.30 -45.61
CA MET A 1 14.13 -25.88 -44.46
C MET A 1 13.64 -24.59 -43.77
N LEU A 2 13.21 -23.54 -44.48
CA LEU A 2 12.80 -22.24 -43.90
C LEU A 2 11.64 -22.26 -42.88
N LYS A 3 10.72 -23.24 -42.94
CA LYS A 3 9.53 -23.29 -42.06
C LYS A 3 9.86 -23.74 -40.63
N SER A 4 10.93 -24.52 -40.44
CA SER A 4 11.35 -25.03 -39.11
C SER A 4 12.02 -23.93 -38.27
N GLU A 5 12.86 -23.11 -38.89
CA GLU A 5 13.55 -22.01 -38.19
C GLU A 5 12.60 -20.88 -37.80
N ARG A 6 11.62 -20.58 -38.65
CA ARG A 6 10.56 -19.61 -38.34
C ARG A 6 9.73 -20.04 -37.12
N ASN A 7 9.41 -21.33 -36.99
CA ASN A 7 8.67 -21.83 -35.83
C ASN A 7 9.49 -21.78 -34.54
N LYS A 8 10.80 -22.02 -34.61
CA LYS A 8 11.72 -21.87 -33.47
C LYS A 8 11.80 -20.41 -33.01
N LEU A 9 11.94 -19.47 -33.96
CA LEU A 9 11.96 -18.03 -33.67
C LEU A 9 10.66 -17.55 -33.01
N ILE A 10 9.50 -18.00 -33.51
CA ILE A 10 8.20 -17.67 -32.90
C ILE A 10 8.10 -18.23 -31.48
N GLY A 11 8.53 -19.48 -31.25
CA GLY A 11 8.51 -20.08 -29.92
C GLY A 11 9.38 -19.34 -28.90
N VAL A 12 10.58 -18.92 -29.31
CA VAL A 12 11.47 -18.11 -28.46
C VAL A 12 10.84 -16.75 -28.14
N PHE A 13 10.26 -16.08 -29.14
CA PHE A 13 9.67 -14.75 -28.95
C PHE A 13 8.46 -14.79 -28.00
N VAL A 14 7.57 -15.77 -28.19
CA VAL A 14 6.41 -15.98 -27.29
C VAL A 14 6.87 -16.35 -25.88
N GLY A 15 7.89 -17.20 -25.75
CA GLY A 15 8.48 -17.54 -24.46
C GLY A 15 9.01 -16.30 -23.73
N VAL A 16 9.87 -15.51 -24.37
CA VAL A 16 10.45 -14.30 -23.77
C VAL A 16 9.39 -13.28 -23.39
N MET A 17 8.43 -13.00 -24.27
CA MET A 17 7.30 -12.10 -23.98
C MET A 17 6.47 -12.60 -22.77
N GLY A 18 6.21 -13.91 -22.69
CA GLY A 18 5.50 -14.50 -21.55
C GLY A 18 6.24 -14.33 -20.23
N PHE A 19 7.56 -14.54 -20.22
CA PHE A 19 8.40 -14.34 -19.03
C PHE A 19 8.48 -12.88 -18.59
N VAL A 20 8.59 -11.94 -19.54
CA VAL A 20 8.58 -10.50 -19.23
C VAL A 20 7.24 -10.09 -18.61
N GLY A 21 6.11 -10.58 -19.15
CA GLY A 21 4.79 -10.32 -18.58
C GLY A 21 4.66 -10.79 -17.14
N LEU A 22 5.16 -11.99 -16.81
CA LEU A 22 5.14 -12.51 -15.44
C LEU A 22 6.00 -11.68 -14.48
N ALA A 23 7.19 -11.28 -14.91
CA ALA A 23 8.12 -10.49 -14.09
C ALA A 23 7.55 -9.11 -13.76
N VAL A 24 6.89 -8.47 -14.73
CA VAL A 24 6.25 -7.16 -14.55
C VAL A 24 5.05 -7.25 -13.60
N ALA A 25 4.20 -8.29 -13.74
CA ALA A 25 3.07 -8.49 -12.83
C ALA A 25 3.51 -8.64 -11.36
N GLY A 26 4.59 -9.39 -11.10
CA GLY A 26 5.15 -9.55 -9.76
C GLY A 26 5.80 -8.28 -9.19
N HIS A 27 6.12 -7.28 -10.02
CA HIS A 27 6.63 -5.99 -9.56
C HIS A 27 5.51 -5.07 -9.06
N PHE A 28 4.38 -5.04 -9.76
CA PHE A 28 3.21 -4.23 -9.38
C PHE A 28 2.55 -4.70 -8.07
N ASP A 29 2.53 -6.00 -7.80
CA ASP A 29 1.96 -6.53 -6.56
C ASP A 29 2.70 -6.02 -5.31
N LYS A 30 4.03 -6.02 -5.36
CA LYS A 30 4.87 -5.53 -4.26
C LYS A 30 4.75 -4.03 -4.01
N SER A 31 4.67 -3.22 -5.07
CA SER A 31 4.49 -1.77 -4.91
C SER A 31 3.14 -1.45 -4.28
N ASN A 32 2.08 -2.13 -4.74
CA ASN A 32 0.74 -1.90 -4.22
C ASN A 32 0.60 -2.29 -2.74
N GLN A 33 1.23 -3.39 -2.31
CA GLN A 33 1.24 -3.78 -0.89
C GLN A 33 1.97 -2.75 -0.01
N ALA A 34 3.14 -2.26 -0.45
CA ALA A 34 3.87 -1.23 0.28
C ALA A 34 3.07 0.08 0.43
N ASP A 35 2.32 0.46 -0.61
CA ASP A 35 1.47 1.66 -0.58
C ASP A 35 0.28 1.48 0.38
N VAL A 36 -0.35 0.31 0.39
CA VAL A 36 -1.46 -0.02 1.31
C VAL A 36 -1.00 0.05 2.77
N ASP A 37 0.14 -0.57 3.09
CA ASP A 37 0.70 -0.55 4.44
C ASP A 37 1.06 0.88 4.89
N ALA A 38 1.64 1.67 3.99
CA ALA A 38 1.98 3.06 4.29
C ALA A 38 0.74 3.92 4.58
N VAL A 39 -0.32 3.79 3.77
CA VAL A 39 -1.59 4.50 3.99
C VAL A 39 -2.22 4.09 5.32
N HIS A 40 -2.21 2.78 5.62
CA HIS A 40 -2.75 2.25 6.86
C HIS A 40 -2.00 2.79 8.10
N LEU A 41 -0.67 2.77 8.07
CA LEU A 41 0.15 3.33 9.15
C LEU A 41 -0.08 4.82 9.34
N ARG A 42 -0.20 5.59 8.25
CA ARG A 42 -0.49 7.03 8.30
C ARG A 42 -1.84 7.33 8.92
N TYR A 43 -2.86 6.52 8.61
CA TYR A 43 -4.16 6.62 9.26
C TYR A 43 -4.04 6.40 10.77
N CYS A 44 -3.39 5.31 11.20
CA CYS A 44 -3.24 5.02 12.62
C CYS A 44 -2.42 6.09 13.37
N GLU A 45 -1.34 6.59 12.75
CA GLU A 45 -0.53 7.69 13.28
C GLU A 45 -1.36 8.98 13.43
N GLY A 46 -2.16 9.32 12.42
CA GLY A 46 -3.01 10.51 12.45
C GLY A 46 -4.06 10.48 13.56
N VAL A 47 -4.72 9.34 13.77
CA VAL A 47 -5.67 9.17 14.89
C VAL A 47 -4.94 9.24 16.24
N ALA A 48 -3.77 8.60 16.35
CA ALA A 48 -2.97 8.64 17.57
C ALA A 48 -2.57 10.07 17.96
N VAL A 49 -2.14 10.88 16.98
CA VAL A 49 -1.83 12.30 17.19
C VAL A 49 -3.07 13.06 17.62
N TRP A 50 -4.19 12.87 16.92
CA TRP A 50 -5.45 13.55 17.26
C TRP A 50 -5.90 13.28 18.69
N GLN A 51 -5.85 12.02 19.13
CA GLN A 51 -6.22 11.63 20.49
C GLN A 51 -5.26 12.21 21.53
N ALA A 52 -3.96 12.28 21.23
CA ALA A 52 -2.97 12.90 22.11
C ALA A 52 -3.23 14.40 22.27
N GLU A 53 -3.48 15.12 21.17
CA GLU A 53 -3.77 16.55 21.17
C GLU A 53 -5.11 16.85 21.86
N ALA A 54 -6.12 15.99 21.68
CA ALA A 54 -7.37 16.06 22.42
C ALA A 54 -7.16 15.89 23.94
N ALA A 55 -6.33 14.92 24.35
CA ALA A 55 -5.97 14.72 25.76
C ALA A 55 -5.20 15.91 26.36
N ARG A 56 -4.48 16.66 25.51
CA ARG A 56 -3.81 17.92 25.87
C ARG A 56 -4.73 19.15 25.81
N ALA A 57 -6.03 18.96 25.56
CA ALA A 57 -7.02 20.03 25.42
C ALA A 57 -6.72 21.03 24.28
N ILE A 58 -6.00 20.60 23.24
CA ILE A 58 -5.83 21.41 22.02
C ILE A 58 -7.19 21.49 21.31
N PRO A 59 -7.66 22.70 20.91
CA PRO A 59 -8.90 22.87 20.18
C PRO A 59 -8.90 22.07 18.88
N GLU A 60 -10.05 21.53 18.50
CA GLU A 60 -10.20 20.67 17.33
C GLU A 60 -9.63 21.26 16.04
N PHE A 61 -9.83 22.56 15.82
CA PHE A 61 -9.37 23.28 14.64
C PHE A 61 -7.86 23.57 14.63
N GLU A 62 -7.16 23.30 15.72
CA GLU A 62 -5.70 23.46 15.84
C GLU A 62 -4.95 22.12 15.84
N ARG A 63 -5.67 21.00 15.79
CA ARG A 63 -5.09 19.66 15.80
C ARG A 63 -4.44 19.33 14.45
N THR A 64 -3.33 18.62 14.52
CA THR A 64 -2.53 18.23 13.35
C THR A 64 -2.79 16.79 12.91
N GLY A 65 -3.34 15.96 13.80
CA GLY A 65 -3.86 14.64 13.45
C GLY A 65 -5.16 14.72 12.65
N HIS A 66 -5.73 13.55 12.35
CA HIS A 66 -7.11 13.46 11.87
C HIS A 66 -7.94 12.68 12.89
N ASP A 67 -9.19 13.05 13.03
CA ASP A 67 -10.10 12.31 13.89
C ASP A 67 -10.41 10.92 13.28
N ASP A 68 -11.11 10.09 14.05
CA ASP A 68 -11.69 8.86 13.54
C ASP A 68 -13.21 9.02 13.27
N TRP A 69 -13.59 9.82 12.26
CA TRP A 69 -14.99 10.05 11.86
C TRP A 69 -15.77 8.75 11.64
N ARG A 70 -15.08 7.66 11.25
CA ARG A 70 -15.70 6.37 10.94
C ARG A 70 -15.79 5.44 12.16
N GLY A 71 -15.08 5.74 13.25
CA GLY A 71 -15.06 4.90 14.45
C GLY A 71 -14.41 3.53 14.22
N ILE A 72 -13.48 3.42 13.27
CA ILE A 72 -12.87 2.14 12.89
C ILE A 72 -11.43 1.98 13.42
N ALA A 73 -10.87 2.99 14.08
CA ALA A 73 -9.48 2.95 14.53
C ALA A 73 -9.23 1.84 15.55
N GLU A 74 -10.20 1.49 16.39
CA GLU A 74 -10.05 0.40 17.37
C GLU A 74 -9.93 -0.98 16.70
N GLU A 75 -10.65 -1.19 15.59
CA GLU A 75 -10.61 -2.45 14.85
C GLU A 75 -9.39 -2.55 13.94
N TYR A 76 -9.01 -1.45 13.29
CA TYR A 76 -7.97 -1.44 12.27
C TYR A 76 -6.59 -1.09 12.82
N CYS A 77 -6.47 -0.34 13.92
CA CYS A 77 -5.19 0.06 14.51
C CYS A 77 -4.97 -0.68 15.85
N PRO A 78 -4.53 -1.96 15.82
CA PRO A 78 -4.33 -2.73 17.02
C PRO A 78 -3.29 -2.08 17.93
N GLY A 79 -3.69 -1.82 19.19
CA GLY A 79 -2.81 -1.20 20.18
C GLY A 79 -2.55 0.29 19.93
N LEU A 80 -3.45 0.98 19.23
CA LEU A 80 -3.44 2.43 19.06
C LEU A 80 -3.07 3.12 20.39
N ARG A 81 -1.94 3.81 20.38
CA ARG A 81 -1.47 4.63 21.50
C ARG A 81 -1.44 6.08 21.06
N PRO A 82 -1.89 7.02 21.89
CA PRO A 82 -1.72 8.44 21.61
C PRO A 82 -0.24 8.75 21.33
N ALA A 83 0.02 9.61 20.35
CA ALA A 83 1.38 10.07 20.07
C ALA A 83 1.99 10.77 21.32
N PRO A 84 3.29 10.61 21.57
CA PRO A 84 3.94 11.11 22.79
C PRO A 84 3.86 12.61 22.95
#